data_AF-F5LJD2-F1
#
_entry.id   AF-F5LJD2-F1
#
_cell.length_a   1.000
_cell.length_b   1.000
_cell.length_c   1.000
_cell.angle_alpha   90.00
_cell.angle_beta   90.00
_cell.angle_gamma   90.00
#
_symmetry.space_group_name_H-M   'P 1'
#
loop_
_entity.id
_entity.type
_entity.pdbx_description
1 polymer ?
#
loop_
_entity_poly.entity_id
_entity_poly.type
_entity_poly.pdbx_seq_one_letter_code
_entity_poly.pdbx_strand_id
1 'polypeptide(L)' 'MKRYCLQRYDGRDDKAGIEYWQRIKDSENLEVIKLFCPAGYRIIDNVTKEVAWEIK' A
#
# COMPACT_ATOMS: atom_id res chain seq x y z
N MET A 1 3.68 -17.97 -0.88
CA MET A 1 3.27 -17.26 0.34
C MET A 1 2.90 -15.85 -0.05
N LYS A 2 1.67 -15.39 0.22
CA LYS A 2 1.27 -14.00 -0.11
C LYS A 2 1.95 -13.04 0.87
N ARG A 3 2.51 -11.95 0.35
CA ARG A 3 3.12 -10.87 1.14
C ARG A 3 2.37 -9.60 0.82
N TYR A 4 2.01 -8.84 1.83
CA TYR A 4 1.35 -7.56 1.73
C TYR A 4 2.34 -6.44 2.02
N CYS A 5 2.17 -5.29 1.38
CA CYS A 5 2.97 -4.10 1.63
C CYS A 5 2.07 -2.92 1.94
N LEU A 6 2.29 -2.29 3.08
CA LEU A 6 1.73 -1.00 3.43
C LEU A 6 2.51 0.10 2.69
N GLN A 7 1.79 0.96 1.99
CA GLN A 7 2.34 2.09 1.27
C GLN A 7 1.70 3.40 1.70
N ARG A 8 2.52 4.43 1.85
CA ARG A 8 2.10 5.81 2.06
C ARG A 8 2.10 6.54 0.72
N TYR A 9 1.05 7.33 0.45
CA TYR A 9 1.05 8.24 -0.69
C TYR A 9 2.03 9.39 -0.44
N ASP A 10 2.96 9.60 -1.36
CA ASP A 10 3.99 10.64 -1.26
C ASP A 10 3.71 11.82 -2.20
N GLY A 11 2.97 11.58 -3.30
CA GLY A 11 2.57 12.60 -4.25
C GLY A 11 2.22 12.05 -5.61
N ARG A 12 1.88 12.94 -6.55
CA ARG A 12 1.59 12.61 -7.94
C ARG A 12 2.32 13.57 -8.85
N ASP A 13 2.92 13.03 -9.90
CA ASP A 13 3.33 13.81 -11.06
C ASP A 13 2.18 13.84 -12.06
N ASP A 14 1.49 14.98 -12.14
CA ASP A 14 0.35 15.17 -13.04
C ASP A 14 0.73 15.17 -14.52
N LYS A 15 1.99 15.49 -14.87
CA LYS A 15 2.46 15.46 -16.26
C LYS A 15 2.73 14.03 -16.72
N ALA A 16 3.27 13.20 -15.84
CA ALA A 16 3.55 11.79 -16.13
C ALA A 16 2.33 10.88 -15.86
N GLY A 17 1.34 11.35 -15.10
CA GLY A 17 0.21 10.53 -14.66
C GLY A 17 0.61 9.43 -13.67
N ILE A 18 1.71 9.63 -12.94
CA ILE A 18 2.29 8.63 -12.02
C ILE A 18 2.07 9.08 -10.58
N GLU A 19 1.57 8.17 -9.76
CA GLU A 19 1.53 8.34 -8.32
C GLU A 19 2.74 7.69 -7.65
N TYR A 20 3.33 8.39 -6.70
CA TYR A 20 4.45 7.92 -5.91
C TYR A 20 3.96 7.39 -4.57
N TRP A 21 4.36 6.16 -4.30
CA TRP A 21 3.97 5.43 -3.11
C TRP A 21 5.21 4.85 -2.45
N GLN A 22 5.43 5.21 -1.20
CA GLN A 22 6.56 4.72 -0.43
C GLN A 22 6.15 3.48 0.36
N ARG A 23 6.92 2.38 0.24
CA ARG A 23 6.73 1.19 1.07
C ARG A 23 7.17 1.49 2.50
N ILE A 24 6.29 1.23 3.45
CA ILE A 24 6.52 1.50 4.88
C ILE A 24 6.76 0.21 5.66
N LYS A 25 5.99 -0.84 5.34
CA LYS A 25 6.02 -2.11 6.07
C LYS A 25 5.55 -3.25 5.19
N ASP A 26 6.05 -4.46 5.46
CA ASP A 26 5.60 -5.70 4.86
C ASP A 26 5.15 -6.73 5.90
N SER A 27 4.26 -7.62 5.49
CA SER A 27 3.78 -8.74 6.33
C SER A 27 3.23 -9.86 5.45
N GLU A 28 3.32 -11.10 5.92
CA GLU A 28 2.64 -12.25 5.29
C GLU A 28 1.18 -12.38 5.74
N ASN A 29 0.74 -11.56 6.71
CA ASN A 29 -0.62 -11.55 7.22
C ASN A 29 -1.29 -10.17 6.99
N LEU A 30 -2.36 -10.16 6.21
CA LEU A 30 -3.13 -8.95 5.88
C LEU A 30 -3.74 -8.30 7.13
N GLU A 31 -4.27 -9.09 8.06
CA GLU A 31 -4.92 -8.56 9.27
C GLU A 31 -3.91 -7.86 10.17
N VAL A 32 -2.69 -8.39 10.28
CA VAL A 32 -1.60 -7.72 11.02
C VAL A 32 -1.26 -6.39 10.37
N ILE A 33 -1.18 -6.33 9.04
CA ILE A 33 -0.77 -5.09 8.36
C ILE A 33 -1.88 -4.01 8.40
N LYS A 34 -3.16 -4.41 8.43
CA LYS A 34 -4.31 -3.50 8.58
C LYS A 34 -4.28 -2.72 9.90
N LEU A 35 -3.80 -3.33 10.99
CA LEU A 35 -3.64 -2.65 12.29
C LEU A 35 -2.71 -1.43 12.22
N PHE A 36 -1.84 -1.37 11.21
CA PHE A 36 -0.87 -0.28 11.03
C PHE A 36 -1.22 0.63 9.86
N CYS A 37 -2.40 0.51 9.24
CA CYS A 37 -2.74 1.24 8.03
C CYS A 37 -3.62 2.45 8.36
N PRO A 38 -3.05 3.66 8.46
CA PRO A 38 -3.81 4.89 8.71
C PRO A 38 -4.53 5.37 7.45
N ALA A 39 -5.36 6.41 7.58
CA ALA A 39 -6.00 7.07 6.45
C ALA A 39 -4.96 7.64 5.46
N GLY A 40 -5.24 7.53 4.16
CA GLY A 40 -4.32 7.96 3.09
C GLY A 40 -3.19 6.97 2.79
N TYR A 41 -3.25 5.76 3.35
CA TYR A 41 -2.34 4.66 3.05
C TYR A 41 -3.12 3.53 2.38
N ARG A 42 -2.38 2.71 1.63
CA ARG A 42 -2.93 1.51 0.99
C ARG A 42 -2.09 0.30 1.30
N ILE A 43 -2.73 -0.86 1.29
CA ILE A 43 -2.08 -2.15 1.38
C ILE A 43 -2.18 -2.81 0.01
N ILE A 44 -1.04 -3.22 -0.54
CA ILE A 44 -0.97 -3.94 -1.81
C ILE A 44 -0.53 -5.38 -1.60
N ASP A 45 -1.03 -6.29 -2.43
CA ASP A 45 -0.43 -7.62 -2.58
C ASP A 45 0.91 -7.46 -3.31
N ASN A 46 1.99 -7.92 -2.70
CA ASN A 46 3.34 -7.76 -3.24
C ASN A 46 3.62 -8.70 -4.43
N VAL A 47 2.76 -9.69 -4.68
CA VAL A 47 2.83 -10.59 -5.83
C VAL A 47 1.98 -10.02 -6.98
N THR A 48 0.69 -9.79 -6.76
CA THR A 48 -0.22 -9.34 -7.84
C THR A 48 -0.18 -7.84 -8.10
N LYS A 49 0.37 -7.06 -7.15
CA LYS A 49 0.39 -5.59 -7.16
C LYS A 49 -0.98 -4.93 -7.08
N GLU A 50 -2.03 -5.70 -6.79
CA GLU A 50 -3.38 -5.19 -6.59
C GLU A 50 -3.53 -4.57 -5.20
N VAL A 51 -4.40 -3.57 -5.09
CA VAL A 51 -4.78 -2.97 -3.81
C VAL A 51 -5.66 -3.98 -3.06
N ALA A 52 -5.13 -4.50 -1.95
CA ALA A 52 -5.84 -5.42 -1.08
C ALA A 52 -6.75 -4.68 -0.09
N TRP A 53 -6.38 -3.45 0.29
CA TRP A 53 -7.14 -2.63 1.23
C TRP A 53 -6.69 -1.16 1.23
N GLU A 54 -7.61 -0.24 1.52
CA GLU A 54 -7.37 1.20 1.65
C GLU A 54 -8.43 1.79 2.59
N ILE A 55 -8.03 2.71 3.48
CA ILE A 55 -8.97 3.56 4.22
C ILE A 55 -9.07 4.90 3.50
N LYS A 56 -10.31 5.22 3.10
CA LYS A 56 -10.71 6.53 2.58
C LYS A 56 -11.33 7.36 3.68
#